data_AF-A0A952X3L4-F1
#
_entry.id   AF-A0A952X3L4-F1
#
_cell.length_a   1.000
_cell.length_b   1.000
_cell.length_c   1.000
_cell.angle_alpha   90.00
_cell.angle_beta   90.00
_cell.angle_gamma   90.00
#
_symmetry.space_group_name_H-M   'P 1'
#
loop_
_entity.id
_entity.type
_entity.pdbx_description
1 polymer ?
#
loop_
_entity_poly.entity_id
_entity_poly.type
_entity_poly.pdbx_seq_one_letter_code
_entity_poly.pdbx_strand_id
1 'polypeptide(L)' 'MRQRLRLFNGEQFETSTPTVSISFGEFRRIVLDAQHVQRSWLRDFDSDELQVPEDLYDVLTAYRQLMPGA' A
#
# COMPACT_ATOMS: atom_id res chain seq x y z
N MET A 1 -21.81 0.14 42.86
CA MET A 1 -21.14 0.06 41.54
C MET A 1 -19.77 0.72 41.67
N ARG A 2 -18.67 -0.02 41.57
CA ARG A 2 -17.30 0.54 41.70
C ARG A 2 -16.79 0.90 40.31
N GLN A 3 -16.84 2.18 39.96
CA GLN A 3 -16.33 2.69 38.70
C GLN A 3 -14.80 2.62 38.73
N ARG A 4 -14.22 1.70 37.96
CA ARG A 4 -12.78 1.47 37.90
C ARG A 4 -12.19 2.29 36.77
N LEU A 5 -11.71 3.49 37.10
CA LEU A 5 -10.97 4.35 36.18
C LEU A 5 -9.68 3.63 35.75
N ARG A 6 -9.51 3.45 34.44
CA ARG A 6 -8.30 2.87 33.85
C ARG A 6 -7.32 4.03 33.60
N LEU A 7 -6.18 3.99 34.28
CA LEU A 7 -5.09 4.93 34.06
C LEU A 7 -4.49 4.68 32.68
N PHE A 8 -4.45 5.73 31.86
CA PHE A 8 -3.84 5.69 30.54
C PHE A 8 -2.33 5.89 30.71
N ASN A 9 -1.58 4.80 30.74
CA ASN A 9 -0.12 4.87 30.67
C ASN A 9 0.25 5.19 29.22
N GLY A 10 1.04 6.24 29.00
CA GLY A 10 1.43 6.76 27.69
C GLY A 10 2.35 5.85 26.88
N GLU A 11 2.02 4.56 26.76
CA GLU A 11 2.57 3.72 25.71
C GLU A 11 2.09 4.29 24.38
N GLN A 12 3.03 4.77 23.55
CA GLN A 12 2.74 5.13 22.18
C GLN A 12 2.20 3.87 21.49
N PHE A 13 0.88 3.79 21.34
CA PHE A 13 0.28 2.83 20.43
C PHE A 13 0.77 3.24 19.04
N GLU A 14 1.78 2.54 18.53
CA GLU A 14 2.00 2.48 17.09
C GLU A 14 0.66 2.08 16.51
N THR A 15 -0.02 3.04 15.89
CA THR A 15 -1.31 2.81 15.25
C THR A 15 -0.97 2.06 13.97
N SER A 16 -0.68 0.76 14.10
CA SER A 16 -0.42 -0.12 12.98
C SER A 16 -1.69 -0.10 12.14
N THR A 17 -1.67 0.65 11.05
CA THR A 17 -2.76 0.68 10.08
C THR A 17 -3.00 -0.75 9.63
N PRO A 18 -4.25 -1.24 9.69
CA PRO A 18 -4.54 -2.63 9.35
C PRO A 18 -4.09 -2.87 7.91
N THR A 19 -3.07 -3.72 7.76
CA THR A 19 -2.52 -4.07 6.46
C THR A 19 -3.18 -5.37 6.01
N VAL A 20 -3.72 -5.37 4.80
CA VAL A 20 -4.32 -6.56 4.18
C VAL A 20 -3.42 -7.03 3.05
N SER A 21 -3.05 -8.30 3.06
CA SER A 21 -2.29 -8.91 1.97
C SER A 21 -3.24 -9.37 0.87
N ILE A 22 -3.02 -8.89 -0.36
CA ILE A 22 -3.72 -9.33 -1.56
C ILE A 22 -2.73 -9.91 -2.56
N SER A 23 -3.21 -10.71 -3.51
CA SER A 23 -2.34 -11.23 -4.57
C SER A 23 -1.92 -10.12 -5.53
N PHE A 24 -0.71 -10.20 -6.09
CA PHE A 24 -0.26 -9.25 -7.10
C PHE A 24 -1.18 -9.24 -8.35
N GLY A 25 -1.77 -10.38 -8.69
CA GLY A 25 -2.73 -10.48 -9.80
C GLY A 25 -4.03 -9.70 -9.54
N GLU A 26 -4.52 -9.74 -8.32
CA GLU A 26 -5.67 -8.96 -7.87
C GLU A 26 -5.35 -7.46 -7.86
N PHE A 27 -4.21 -7.08 -7.26
CA PHE A 27 -3.73 -5.70 -7.27
C PHE A 27 -3.62 -5.13 -8.68
N ARG A 28 -2.95 -5.86 -9.59
CA ARG A 28 -2.78 -5.47 -10.99
C ARG A 28 -4.12 -5.23 -11.68
N ARG A 29 -5.11 -6.10 -11.45
CA ARG A 29 -6.44 -5.98 -12.07
C ARG A 29 -7.18 -4.74 -11.57
N ILE A 30 -7.12 -4.45 -10.27
CA ILE A 30 -7.76 -3.27 -9.68
C ILE A 30 -7.13 -1.98 -10.22
N VAL A 31 -5.80 -1.89 -10.22
CA VAL A 31 -5.10 -0.68 -10.67
C VAL A 31 -5.31 -0.43 -12.17
N LEU A 32 -5.26 -1.47 -13.01
CA LEU A 32 -5.51 -1.33 -14.44
C LEU A 32 -6.95 -0.87 -14.75
N ASP A 33 -7.94 -1.42 -14.04
CA ASP A 33 -9.33 -1.00 -14.17
C ASP A 33 -9.53 0.46 -13.70
N ALA A 34 -8.96 0.81 -12.55
CA ALA A 34 -9.02 2.16 -12.00
C ALA A 34 -8.36 3.20 -12.92
N GLN A 35 -7.22 2.86 -13.55
CA GLN A 35 -6.57 3.68 -14.57
C GLN A 35 -7.46 3.84 -15.81
N HIS A 36 -8.04 2.75 -16.32
CA HIS A 36 -8.91 2.79 -17.50
C HIS A 36 -10.13 3.71 -17.30
N VAL A 37 -10.71 3.70 -16.10
CA VAL A 37 -11.87 4.53 -15.72
C VAL A 37 -11.44 5.89 -15.13
N GLN A 38 -10.14 6.23 -15.15
CA GLN A 38 -9.57 7.48 -14.64
C GLN A 38 -10.03 7.84 -13.22
N ARG A 39 -10.02 6.86 -12.33
CA ARG A 39 -10.45 7.07 -10.94
C ARG A 39 -9.49 8.00 -10.20
N SER A 40 -10.04 9.05 -9.61
CA SER A 40 -9.25 10.07 -8.89
C SER A 40 -8.53 9.51 -7.66
N TRP A 41 -9.11 8.51 -6.99
CA TRP A 41 -8.54 7.93 -5.77
C TRP A 41 -7.15 7.36 -5.98
N LEU A 42 -6.79 6.94 -7.20
CA LEU A 42 -5.48 6.36 -7.47
C LEU A 42 -4.35 7.37 -7.27
N ARG A 43 -4.63 8.66 -7.55
CA ARG A 43 -3.68 9.76 -7.31
C ARG A 43 -3.45 10.03 -5.82
N ASP A 44 -4.41 9.66 -4.98
CA ASP A 44 -4.29 9.83 -3.53
C ASP A 44 -3.15 8.95 -2.96
N PHE A 45 -2.72 7.92 -3.70
CA PHE A 45 -1.66 6.99 -3.32
C PHE A 45 -0.32 7.23 -4.06
N ASP A 46 -0.18 8.29 -4.87
CA ASP A 46 1.04 8.52 -5.68
C ASP A 46 2.30 8.76 -4.81
N SER A 47 2.13 9.19 -3.57
CA SER A 47 3.24 9.43 -2.62
C SER A 47 3.46 8.28 -1.64
N ASP A 48 2.66 7.22 -1.72
CA ASP A 48 2.70 6.12 -0.77
C ASP A 48 3.75 5.07 -1.18
N GLU A 49 4.44 4.51 -0.19
CA GLU A 49 5.42 3.43 -0.41
C GLU A 49 4.70 2.08 -0.36
N LEU A 50 4.85 1.28 -1.43
CA LEU A 50 4.40 -0.11 -1.44
C LEU A 50 5.54 -1.06 -1.08
N GLN A 51 5.30 -1.89 -0.07
CA GLN A 51 6.16 -3.04 0.20
C GLN A 51 5.88 -4.14 -0.82
N VAL A 52 6.89 -4.47 -1.62
CA VAL A 52 6.85 -5.56 -2.60
C VAL A 52 7.97 -6.56 -2.31
N PRO A 53 7.80 -7.84 -2.69
CA PRO A 53 8.90 -8.79 -2.71
C PRO A 53 10.08 -8.28 -3.56
N GLU A 54 11.31 -8.56 -3.10
CA GLU A 54 12.55 -8.13 -3.75
C GLU A 54 12.66 -8.64 -5.20
N ASP A 55 12.31 -9.91 -5.42
CA ASP A 55 12.32 -10.54 -6.74
C ASP A 55 11.37 -9.85 -7.73
N LEU A 56 10.19 -9.42 -7.27
CA LEU A 56 9.25 -8.63 -8.07
C LEU A 56 9.81 -7.24 -8.37
N TYR A 57 10.44 -6.58 -7.39
CA TYR A 57 11.06 -5.27 -7.60
C TYR A 57 12.16 -5.32 -8.66
N ASP A 58 13.01 -6.35 -8.64
CA ASP A 58 14.06 -6.55 -9.62
C ASP A 58 13.51 -6.68 -11.04
N VAL A 59 12.45 -7.48 -11.22
CA VAL A 59 11.78 -7.66 -12.52
C VAL A 59 11.17 -6.35 -13.02
N LEU A 60 10.51 -5.59 -12.14
CA LEU A 60 9.92 -4.29 -12.51
C LEU A 60 11.00 -3.27 -12.88
N THR A 61 12.11 -3.27 -12.16
CA THR A 61 13.25 -2.38 -12.42
C THR A 61 13.92 -2.71 -13.75
N ALA A 62 14.17 -3.99 -14.02
CA ALA A 62 14.69 -4.45 -15.30
C ALA A 62 13.75 -4.09 -16.46
N TYR A 63 12.44 -4.30 -16.29
CA TYR A 63 11.44 -3.90 -17.28
C TYR A 63 11.44 -2.39 -17.56
N ARG A 64 11.56 -1.56 -16.51
CA ARG A 64 11.64 -0.10 -16.66
C ARG A 64 12.86 0.34 -17.45
N GLN A 65 14.01 -0.30 -17.25
CA GLN A 65 15.24 -0.01 -18.00
C GLN A 65 15.12 -0.40 -19.49
N LEU A 66 14.29 -1.40 -19.81
CA LEU A 66 14.06 -1.85 -21.17
C LEU A 66 13.09 -0.95 -21.95
N MET A 67 12.30 -0.11 -21.28
CA MET A 67 11.48 0.89 -21.98
C MET A 67 12.38 2.00 -22.52
N PRO A 68 12.48 2.17 -23.86
CA PRO A 68 13.25 3.26 -24.43
C PRO A 68 12.48 4.57 -24.19
N GLY A 69 13.05 5.46 -23.38
CA GLY A 69 12.54 6.83 -23.19
C GLY A 69 11.99 7.18 -21.80
N ALA A 70 12.57 6.64 -20.72
CA ALA A 70 12.44 7.25 -19.39
C ALA A 70 13.35 8.49 -19.27
#